data_AF-A0A1H5RL72-F1
#
_entry.id   AF-A0A1H5RL72-F1
#
_cell.length_a   1.000
_cell.length_b   1.000
_cell.length_c   1.000
_cell.angle_alpha   90.00
_cell.angle_beta   90.00
_cell.angle_gamma   90.00
#
_symmetry.space_group_name_H-M   'P 1'
#
loop_
_entity.id
_entity.type
_entity.pdbx_description
1 polymer ?
#
loop_
_entity_poly.entity_id
_entity_poly.type
_entity_poly.pdbx_seq_one_letter_code
_entity_poly.pdbx_strand_id
1 'polypeptide(L)'
;ELAGKPAELAPILQYHVVGKRYDAKGLASAGSLESLNTAGGPLKIEGSGDSMTVNGAKILCGNIPTKNATVFVIDKVLTPGTNKN
;
A
#
# COMPACT_ATOMS: atom_id res chain seq x y z
N GLU A 1 -19.05 5.21 8.44
CA GLU A 1 -18.64 6.08 9.56
C GLU A 1 -17.38 6.90 9.25
N LEU A 2 -16.26 6.30 8.82
CA LEU A 2 -15.01 7.04 8.52
C LEU A 2 -15.12 8.10 7.40
N ALA A 3 -16.01 7.91 6.43
CA ALA A 3 -16.22 8.88 5.34
C ALA A 3 -16.64 10.27 5.83
N GLY A 4 -17.29 10.36 7.00
CA GLY A 4 -17.67 11.62 7.64
C GLY A 4 -16.57 12.24 8.51
N LYS A 5 -15.38 11.62 8.58
CA LYS A 5 -14.31 11.98 9.51
C LYS A 5 -12.96 12.16 8.79
N PRO A 6 -12.76 13.28 8.07
CA PRO A 6 -11.55 13.48 7.25
C PRO A 6 -10.24 13.37 8.03
N ALA A 7 -10.21 13.84 9.29
CA ALA A 7 -9.02 13.77 10.13
C ALA A 7 -8.62 12.32 10.49
N GLU A 8 -9.59 11.41 10.65
CA GLU A 8 -9.34 9.99 10.90
C GLU A 8 -9.03 9.23 9.59
N LEU A 9 -9.66 9.63 8.47
CA LEU A 9 -9.51 8.97 7.18
C LEU A 9 -8.18 9.32 6.47
N ALA A 10 -7.74 10.57 6.55
CA ALA A 10 -6.51 11.05 5.89
C ALA A 10 -5.26 10.21 6.20
N PRO A 11 -4.93 9.86 7.46
CA PRO A 11 -3.75 9.04 7.75
C PRO A 11 -3.87 7.61 7.22
N ILE A 12 -5.08 7.06 7.10
CA ILE A 12 -5.32 5.74 6.50
C ILE A 12 -5.02 5.80 5.00
N LEU A 13 -5.54 6.79 4.28
CA LEU A 13 -5.31 6.93 2.84
C LEU A 13 -3.83 7.19 2.52
N GLN A 14 -3.17 8.04 3.30
CA GLN A 14 -1.73 8.31 3.15
C GLN A 14 -0.87 7.05 3.33
N TYR A 15 -1.32 6.09 4.14
CA TYR A 15 -0.64 4.82 4.34
C TYR A 15 -0.71 3.87 3.13
N HIS A 16 -1.64 4.12 2.20
CA HIS A 16 -1.76 3.37 0.95
C HIS A 16 -0.97 3.98 -0.21
N VAL A 17 -0.31 5.12 0.00
CA VAL A 17 0.41 5.86 -1.04
C VAL A 17 1.90 5.82 -0.76
N VAL A 18 2.69 5.51 -1.79
CA VAL A 18 4.15 5.50 -1.77
C VAL A 18 4.67 6.70 -2.55
N GLY A 19 5.69 7.39 -2.05
CA GLY A 19 6.25 8.59 -2.69
C GLY A 19 7.01 8.32 -4.01
N LYS A 20 7.23 7.05 -4.35
CA LYS A 20 7.87 6.60 -5.57
C LYS A 20 6.91 5.72 -6.38
N ARG A 21 6.91 5.91 -7.70
CA ARG A 21 6.15 5.07 -8.62
C ARG A 21 6.88 3.74 -8.85
N TYR A 22 6.15 2.64 -8.73
CA TYR A 22 6.62 1.29 -9.04
C TYR A 22 5.77 0.68 -10.17
N ASP A 23 6.39 -0.12 -11.02
CA ASP A 23 5.70 -1.09 -11.87
C ASP A 23 5.60 -2.44 -11.14
N ALA A 24 4.97 -3.45 -11.75
CA ALA A 24 4.82 -4.77 -11.11
C ALA A 24 6.15 -5.39 -10.68
N LYS A 25 7.18 -5.32 -11.54
CA LYS A 25 8.49 -5.93 -11.28
C LYS A 25 9.24 -5.22 -10.15
N GLY A 26 9.22 -3.89 -10.19
CA GLY A 26 9.82 -3.04 -9.17
C GLY A 26 9.14 -3.20 -7.82
N LEU A 27 7.80 -3.30 -7.80
CA LEU A 27 7.05 -3.54 -6.56
C LEU A 27 7.39 -4.91 -5.97
N ALA A 28 7.38 -5.97 -6.78
CA ALA A 28 7.71 -7.32 -6.34
C ALA A 28 9.15 -7.44 -5.79
N SER A 29 10.06 -6.60 -6.25
CA SER A 29 11.47 -6.57 -5.78
C SER A 29 11.72 -5.60 -4.63
N ALA A 30 10.70 -4.84 -4.19
CA ALA A 30 10.90 -3.76 -3.24
C ALA A 30 11.14 -4.23 -1.80
N GLY A 31 10.54 -5.35 -1.40
CA GLY A 31 10.64 -5.92 -0.05
C GLY A 31 9.98 -5.06 1.04
N SER A 32 10.50 -3.88 1.33
CA SER A 32 9.93 -2.94 2.31
C SER A 32 9.87 -1.54 1.72
N LEU A 33 8.73 -0.86 1.92
CA LEU A 33 8.44 0.46 1.38
C LEU A 33 7.99 1.42 2.48
N GLU A 34 8.31 2.69 2.30
CA GLU A 34 7.79 3.77 3.14
C GLU A 34 6.60 4.45 2.46
N SER A 35 5.47 4.54 3.18
CA SER A 35 4.28 5.24 2.70
C SER A 35 4.36 6.75 3.01
N LEU A 36 3.41 7.54 2.50
CA LEU A 36 3.29 8.96 2.88
C LEU A 36 2.93 9.14 4.36
N ASN A 37 2.38 8.12 5.02
CA ASN A 37 2.21 8.11 6.48
C ASN A 37 3.36 7.34 7.13
N THR A 38 4.47 8.04 7.41
CA THR A 38 5.68 7.46 8.02
C THR A 38 5.44 6.94 9.44
N ALA A 39 4.45 7.51 10.16
CA ALA A 39 4.03 7.04 11.48
C ALA A 39 3.27 5.70 11.43
N GLY A 40 2.89 5.20 10.24
CA GLY A 40 2.18 3.94 10.04
C GLY A 40 3.08 2.69 10.07
N GLY A 41 4.40 2.85 10.00
CA GLY A 41 5.35 1.74 9.87
C GLY A 41 5.59 1.30 8.41
N PRO A 42 6.43 0.28 8.17
CA PRO A 42 6.75 -0.14 6.81
C PRO A 42 5.57 -0.84 6.11
N LEU A 43 5.55 -0.74 4.78
CA LEU A 43 4.76 -1.59 3.90
C LEU A 43 5.64 -2.74 3.41
N LYS A 44 5.43 -3.95 3.94
CA LYS A 44 6.16 -5.16 3.57
C LYS A 44 5.50 -5.79 2.35
N ILE A 45 6.23 -5.90 1.25
CA ILE A 45 5.82 -6.60 0.05
C ILE A 45 6.37 -8.02 0.12
N GLU A 46 5.47 -9.01 0.08
CA GLU A 46 5.81 -10.41 0.27
C GLU A 46 5.15 -11.27 -0.82
N GLY A 47 5.70 -12.46 -1.06
CA GLY A 47 5.20 -13.37 -2.08
C GLY A 47 5.60 -12.98 -3.51
N SER A 48 4.99 -13.64 -4.50
CA SER A 48 5.25 -13.39 -5.92
C SER A 48 4.06 -13.76 -6.80
N GLY A 49 3.96 -13.15 -7.99
CA GLY A 49 2.85 -13.37 -8.92
C GLY A 49 1.50 -13.13 -8.24
N ASP A 50 0.60 -14.10 -8.36
CA ASP A 50 -0.77 -14.03 -7.80
C ASP A 50 -0.85 -14.20 -6.28
N SER A 51 0.28 -14.54 -5.63
CA SER A 51 0.39 -14.68 -4.17
C SER A 51 0.96 -13.42 -3.50
N MET A 52 1.21 -12.35 -4.27
CA MET A 52 1.84 -11.15 -3.75
C MET A 52 0.92 -10.43 -2.75
N THR A 53 1.50 -9.97 -1.64
CA THR A 53 0.79 -9.24 -0.59
C THR A 53 1.52 -7.98 -0.18
N VAL A 54 0.78 -7.05 0.42
CA VAL A 54 1.32 -5.90 1.15
C VAL A 54 0.80 -5.94 2.58
N ASN A 55 1.69 -6.14 3.56
CA ASN A 55 1.32 -6.34 4.97
C ASN A 55 0.20 -7.39 5.13
N GLY A 56 0.33 -8.50 4.39
CA GLY A 56 -0.66 -9.58 4.34
C GLY A 56 -1.99 -9.25 3.66
N ALA A 57 -2.17 -8.06 3.07
CA ALA A 57 -3.29 -7.76 2.16
C ALA A 57 -2.97 -8.31 0.78
N LYS A 58 -3.85 -9.10 0.18
CA LYS A 58 -3.59 -9.69 -1.13
C LYS A 58 -3.68 -8.62 -2.21
N ILE A 59 -2.69 -8.58 -3.10
CA ILE A 59 -2.74 -7.77 -4.31
C ILE A 59 -3.52 -8.57 -5.36
N LEU A 60 -4.73 -8.12 -5.67
CA LEU A 60 -5.68 -8.82 -6.55
C LEU A 60 -5.36 -8.61 -8.02
N CYS A 61 -5.08 -7.36 -8.36
CA CYS A 61 -4.62 -6.95 -9.67
C CYS A 61 -3.83 -5.66 -9.50
N GLY A 62 -2.98 -5.34 -10.46
CA GLY A 62 -2.15 -4.15 -10.34
C GLY A 62 -1.45 -3.82 -11.62
N ASN A 63 -0.41 -3.00 -11.50
CA ASN A 63 0.28 -2.44 -12.65
C ASN A 63 -0.64 -1.60 -13.55
N ILE A 64 -1.70 -1.01 -12.97
CA ILE A 64 -2.67 -0.20 -13.71
C ILE A 64 -2.07 1.21 -13.86
N PRO A 65 -1.65 1.62 -15.06
CA PRO A 65 -1.02 2.91 -15.24
C PRO A 65 -2.06 4.02 -15.19
N THR A 66 -1.75 5.07 -14.44
CA THR A 66 -2.43 6.36 -14.53
C THR A 66 -1.43 7.44 -14.95
N LYS A 67 -1.91 8.67 -15.12
CA LYS A 67 -1.04 9.82 -15.45
C LYS A 67 0.08 10.00 -14.41
N ASN A 68 -0.26 9.89 -13.12
CA ASN A 68 0.66 10.28 -12.04
C ASN A 68 1.12 9.11 -11.17
N ALA A 69 0.50 7.93 -11.29
CA ALA A 69 0.76 6.79 -10.42
C ALA A 69 0.56 5.46 -11.15
N THR A 70 1.00 4.38 -10.51
CA THR A 70 0.59 3.02 -10.84
C THR A 70 -0.30 2.53 -9.71
N VAL A 71 -1.48 1.99 -10.03
CA VAL A 71 -2.43 1.49 -9.02
C VAL A 71 -2.32 -0.02 -8.89
N PHE A 72 -2.33 -0.47 -7.63
CA PHE A 72 -2.43 -1.87 -7.23
C PHE A 72 -3.66 -2.01 -6.33
N VAL A 73 -4.55 -2.93 -6.69
CA VAL A 73 -5.80 -3.20 -5.98
C VAL A 73 -5.53 -4.26 -4.92
N ILE A 74 -5.96 -3.98 -3.69
CA ILE A 74 -5.81 -4.87 -2.55
C ILE A 74 -7.17 -5.28 -1.98
N ASP A 75 -7.23 -6.44 -1.34
CA ASP A 75 -8.46 -7.05 -0.81
C ASP A 75 -8.92 -6.50 0.56
N LYS A 76 -8.03 -5.82 1.28
CA LYS A 76 -8.32 -5.24 2.60
C LYS A 76 -7.61 -3.91 2.80
N VAL A 77 -8.23 -3.05 3.62
CA VAL A 77 -7.66 -1.75 4.01
C VAL A 77 -6.43 -1.96 4.89
N LEU A 78 -5.37 -1.18 4.61
CA LEU A 78 -4.19 -1.10 5.47
C LEU A 78 -4.43 -0.11 6.61
N THR A 79 -4.35 -0.60 7.83
CA THR A 79 -4.45 0.24 9.04
C THR A 79 -3.06 0.67 9.49
N PRO A 80 -2.75 1.98 9.59
CA PRO A 80 -1.47 2.45 10.08
C PRO A 80 -1.15 1.89 11.47
N GLY A 81 0.10 1.50 11.71
CA GLY A 81 0.59 1.11 13.03
C GLY A 81 0.44 -0.38 13.38
N THR A 82 -0.28 -1.17 12.58
CA THR A 82 -0.43 -2.61 12.86
C THR A 82 0.81 -3.44 12.54
N ASN A 83 1.79 -2.87 11.83
CA ASN A 83 3.01 -3.54 11.38
C ASN A 83 4.30 -2.93 11.98
N LYS A 84 4.20 -2.26 13.13
CA LYS A 84 5.33 -1.67 13.86
C LYS A 84 6.10 -2.73 14.67
N ASN A 85 6.71 -3.69 13.99
CA ASN A 85 7.69 -4.62 14.57
C ASN A 85 8.94 -4.65 13.69
#